data_AF-A0A7S2QFK6-F1
#
_entry.id   AF-A0A7S2QFK6-F1
#
_cell.length_a   1.000
_cell.length_b   1.000
_cell.length_c   1.000
_cell.angle_alpha   90.00
_cell.angle_beta   90.00
_cell.angle_gamma   90.00
#
_symmetry.space_group_name_H-M   'P 1'
#
loop_
_entity.id
_entity.type
_entity.pdbx_description
1 polymer ?
#
loop_
_entity_poly.entity_id
_entity_poly.type
_entity_poly.pdbx_seq_one_letter_code
_entity_poly.pdbx_strand_id
1 'polypeptide(L)'
;PGPRPAPHRETFRFGFQMWIDGMVRHYGNLLPFAVAGLRLVLLRSLAYGSCLSGHWTKVKLCDALLTCLVLFLILVVRVVSYEYIAPYHYYFSDHIYLVASMLAMLSPSFKHIEGHNYLASRGQGISRWRIRLVLLAALLFVAALAIEAFTTARYYHTREASLVAFVTGSLIFQGMAHLWLRKIKDAYANVYVDPEGG
;
A
#
# COMPACT_ATOMS: atom_id res chain seq x y z
N PRO A 1 -36.21 -14.69 5.99
CA PRO A 1 -36.36 -13.23 6.20
C PRO A 1 -35.24 -12.70 7.11
N GLY A 2 -34.24 -12.02 6.52
CA GLY A 2 -33.18 -11.38 7.29
C GLY A 2 -33.69 -10.19 8.11
N PRO A 3 -33.00 -9.81 9.20
CA PRO A 3 -33.35 -8.64 9.99
C PRO A 3 -33.41 -7.40 9.09
N ARG A 4 -34.48 -6.61 9.20
CA ARG A 4 -34.58 -5.34 8.48
C ARG A 4 -33.45 -4.42 8.95
N PRO A 5 -32.70 -3.78 8.04
CA PRO A 5 -31.67 -2.82 8.43
C PRO A 5 -32.32 -1.72 9.27
N ALA A 6 -31.69 -1.37 10.39
CA ALA A 6 -32.16 -0.30 11.25
C ALA A 6 -32.29 0.99 10.42
N PRO A 7 -33.35 1.80 10.61
CA PRO A 7 -33.52 3.04 9.88
C PRO A 7 -32.28 3.91 10.11
N HIS A 8 -31.56 4.18 9.02
CA HIS A 8 -30.39 5.05 9.02
C HIS A 8 -30.86 6.42 9.51
N ARG A 9 -30.59 6.76 10.78
CA ARG A 9 -30.74 8.14 11.23
C ARG A 9 -29.88 8.99 10.30
N GLU A 10 -30.53 9.91 9.58
CA GLU A 10 -29.88 10.95 8.78
C GLU A 10 -29.13 11.91 9.72
N THR A 11 -28.11 11.41 10.40
CA THR A 11 -27.18 12.23 11.15
C THR A 11 -26.32 12.95 10.13
N PHE A 12 -26.74 14.18 9.78
CA PHE A 12 -25.89 15.32 9.44
C PHE A 12 -24.46 14.94 9.03
N ARG A 13 -24.32 14.22 7.90
CA ARG A 13 -23.01 13.87 7.37
C ARG A 13 -22.45 15.15 6.78
N PHE A 14 -21.56 15.81 7.52
CA PHE A 14 -20.74 16.92 7.04
C PHE A 14 -20.26 16.61 5.62
N GLY A 15 -20.46 17.54 4.67
CA GLY A 15 -20.15 17.32 3.24
C GLY A 15 -18.73 16.81 2.97
N PHE A 16 -17.81 17.04 3.91
CA PHE A 16 -16.46 16.47 3.92
C PHE A 16 -16.42 14.94 3.88
N GLN A 17 -17.25 14.24 4.66
CA GLN A 17 -17.25 12.77 4.67
C GLN A 17 -17.78 12.20 3.35
N MET A 18 -18.85 12.77 2.79
CA MET A 18 -19.35 12.35 1.47
C MET A 18 -18.31 12.58 0.37
N TRP A 19 -17.53 13.66 0.47
CA TRP A 19 -16.44 13.93 -0.44
C TRP A 19 -15.32 12.90 -0.31
N ILE A 20 -14.91 12.53 0.91
CA ILE A 20 -13.92 11.46 1.14
C ILE A 20 -14.44 10.13 0.60
N ASP A 21 -15.64 9.69 0.96
CA ASP A 21 -16.24 8.44 0.49
C ASP A 21 -16.25 8.42 -1.05
N GLY A 22 -16.63 9.53 -1.70
CA GLY A 22 -16.63 9.67 -3.16
C GLY A 22 -15.23 9.53 -3.77
N MET A 23 -14.23 10.19 -3.17
CA MET A 23 -12.83 10.12 -3.60
C MET A 23 -12.25 8.72 -3.44
N VAL A 24 -12.46 8.08 -2.29
CA VAL A 24 -11.96 6.72 -2.01
C VAL A 24 -12.63 5.72 -2.95
N ARG A 25 -13.93 5.86 -3.21
CA ARG A 25 -14.65 4.95 -4.11
C ARG A 25 -14.17 5.01 -5.56
N HIS A 26 -13.86 6.20 -6.08
CA HIS A 26 -13.47 6.38 -7.48
C HIS A 26 -11.96 6.29 -7.68
N TYR A 27 -11.19 6.87 -6.76
CA TYR A 27 -9.74 7.05 -6.90
C TYR A 27 -8.94 6.23 -5.89
N GLY A 28 -9.57 5.58 -4.91
CA GLY A 28 -8.88 4.80 -3.88
C GLY A 28 -7.94 3.74 -4.46
N ASN A 29 -8.32 3.14 -5.59
CA ASN A 29 -7.48 2.16 -6.28
C ASN A 29 -6.25 2.77 -6.95
N LEU A 30 -6.29 4.05 -7.32
CA LEU A 30 -5.19 4.77 -7.96
C LEU A 30 -4.20 5.34 -6.94
N LEU A 31 -4.63 5.57 -5.70
CA LEU A 31 -3.80 6.17 -4.65
C LEU A 31 -2.52 5.38 -4.34
N PRO A 32 -2.52 4.03 -4.21
CA PRO A 32 -1.28 3.26 -4.03
C PRO A 32 -0.29 3.45 -5.19
N PHE A 33 -0.80 3.53 -6.43
CA PHE A 33 0.03 3.78 -7.62
C PHE A 33 0.58 5.21 -7.61
N ALA A 34 -0.21 6.19 -7.18
CA ALA A 34 0.26 7.56 -7.04
C ALA A 34 1.40 7.68 -6.01
N VAL A 35 1.27 7.02 -4.85
CA VAL A 35 2.34 6.98 -3.83
C VAL A 35 3.57 6.24 -4.35
N ALA A 36 3.39 5.11 -5.03
CA ALA A 36 4.48 4.35 -5.64
C ALA A 36 5.19 5.14 -6.76
N GLY A 37 4.44 5.88 -7.58
CA GLY A 37 4.97 6.78 -8.61
C GLY A 37 5.73 7.95 -8.00
N LEU A 38 5.16 8.61 -6.99
CA LEU A 38 5.83 9.67 -6.24
C LEU A 38 7.13 9.17 -5.62
N ARG A 39 7.13 7.96 -5.04
CA ARG A 39 8.33 7.28 -4.57
C ARG A 39 9.33 7.10 -5.70
N LEU A 40 8.95 6.50 -6.83
CA LEU A 40 9.85 6.26 -7.96
C LEU A 40 10.52 7.55 -8.48
N VAL A 41 9.79 8.67 -8.48
CA VAL A 41 10.28 9.98 -8.91
C VAL A 41 11.24 10.59 -7.88
N LEU A 42 10.89 10.57 -6.59
CA LEU A 42 11.61 11.28 -5.53
C LEU A 42 12.71 10.45 -4.85
N LEU A 43 12.49 9.15 -4.70
CA LEU A 43 13.29 8.17 -3.97
C LEU A 43 13.71 7.03 -4.90
N ARG A 44 14.86 7.21 -5.55
CA ARG A 44 15.41 6.25 -6.51
C ARG A 44 15.84 4.97 -5.81
N SER A 45 15.44 3.82 -6.33
CA SER A 45 15.84 2.52 -5.78
C SER A 45 17.35 2.33 -5.83
N LEU A 46 17.97 2.19 -4.65
CA LEU A 46 19.41 2.04 -4.48
C LEU A 46 19.85 0.57 -4.62
N ALA A 47 18.92 -0.35 -4.40
CA ALA A 47 19.12 -1.80 -4.41
C ALA A 47 19.55 -2.38 -5.78
N TYR A 48 19.22 -1.72 -6.89
CA TYR A 48 19.48 -2.25 -8.23
C TYR A 48 20.70 -1.62 -8.92
N GLY A 49 21.31 -0.59 -8.32
CA GLY A 49 22.50 0.06 -8.87
C GLY A 49 23.74 -0.83 -8.81
N SER A 50 23.84 -1.68 -7.80
CA SER A 50 24.98 -2.57 -7.54
C SER A 50 24.90 -3.93 -8.27
N CYS A 51 23.72 -4.43 -8.62
CA CYS A 51 23.57 -5.69 -9.38
C CYS A 51 23.88 -5.57 -10.88
N LEU A 52 23.90 -4.36 -11.43
CA LEU A 52 24.10 -4.12 -12.88
C LEU A 52 25.15 -3.03 -13.08
N SER A 53 26.41 -3.40 -12.82
CA SER A 53 27.56 -2.56 -13.16
C SER A 53 27.54 -2.24 -14.66
N GLY A 54 27.26 -0.98 -15.01
CA GLY A 54 27.50 -0.45 -16.35
C GLY A 54 26.33 0.25 -17.09
N HIS A 55 25.07 0.16 -16.67
CA HIS A 55 23.96 0.83 -17.41
C HIS A 55 22.85 1.41 -16.50
N TRP A 56 23.08 2.61 -15.98
CA TRP A 56 22.21 3.38 -15.08
C TRP A 56 20.75 3.56 -15.54
N THR A 57 20.49 3.59 -16.84
CA THR A 57 19.13 3.71 -17.40
C THR A 57 18.34 2.42 -17.30
N LYS A 58 18.98 1.25 -17.43
CA LYS A 58 18.32 -0.06 -17.36
C LYS A 58 17.85 -0.40 -15.94
N VAL A 59 18.60 0.05 -14.94
CA VAL A 59 18.31 -0.15 -13.51
C VAL A 59 16.98 0.49 -13.09
N LYS A 60 16.73 1.73 -13.52
CA LYS A 60 15.48 2.45 -13.19
C LYS A 60 14.24 1.77 -13.78
N LEU A 61 14.38 1.31 -15.02
CA LEU A 61 13.28 0.63 -15.71
C LEU A 61 12.98 -0.70 -15.03
N CYS A 62 13.98 -1.44 -14.58
CA CYS A 62 13.79 -2.71 -13.88
C CYS A 62 13.05 -2.55 -12.53
N ASP A 63 13.44 -1.60 -11.69
CA ASP A 63 12.74 -1.33 -10.41
C ASP A 63 11.29 -0.89 -10.64
N ALA A 64 11.07 -0.01 -11.61
CA ALA A 64 9.73 0.45 -11.97
C ALA A 64 8.88 -0.69 -12.51
N LEU A 65 9.40 -1.50 -13.43
CA LEU A 65 8.71 -2.66 -13.99
C LEU A 65 8.38 -3.70 -12.92
N LEU A 66 9.32 -4.00 -12.02
CA LEU A 66 9.08 -4.95 -10.93
C LEU A 66 8.04 -4.41 -9.95
N THR A 67 8.13 -3.14 -9.57
CA THR A 67 7.12 -2.46 -8.74
C THR A 67 5.75 -2.54 -9.40
N CYS A 68 5.65 -2.16 -10.67
CA CYS A 68 4.41 -2.22 -11.45
C CYS A 68 3.88 -3.65 -11.56
N LEU A 69 4.75 -4.64 -11.79
CA LEU A 69 4.37 -6.05 -11.88
C LEU A 69 3.77 -6.54 -10.57
N VAL A 70 4.39 -6.24 -9.41
CA VAL A 70 3.86 -6.67 -8.12
C VAL A 70 2.55 -5.96 -7.79
N LEU A 71 2.44 -4.65 -8.04
CA LEU A 71 1.19 -3.91 -7.86
C LEU A 71 0.08 -4.47 -8.77
N PHE A 72 0.41 -4.81 -10.01
CA PHE A 72 -0.50 -5.43 -10.96
C PHE A 72 -0.93 -6.83 -10.50
N LEU A 73 -0.02 -7.66 -10.00
CA LEU A 73 -0.36 -8.98 -9.44
C LEU A 73 -1.29 -8.86 -8.24
N ILE A 74 -1.03 -7.92 -7.32
CA ILE A 74 -1.94 -7.66 -6.18
C ILE A 74 -3.31 -7.20 -6.69
N LEU A 75 -3.36 -6.33 -7.71
CA LEU A 75 -4.60 -5.88 -8.32
C LEU A 75 -5.40 -7.02 -8.96
N VAL A 76 -4.73 -7.93 -9.68
CA VAL A 76 -5.37 -9.10 -10.29
C VAL A 76 -5.92 -10.03 -9.20
N VAL A 77 -5.11 -10.38 -8.20
CA VAL A 77 -5.56 -11.21 -7.06
C VAL A 77 -6.75 -10.57 -6.37
N ARG A 78 -6.73 -9.24 -6.20
CA ARG A 78 -7.82 -8.48 -5.62
C ARG A 78 -9.11 -8.56 -6.45
N VAL A 79 -9.05 -8.34 -7.76
CA VAL A 79 -10.24 -8.41 -8.65
C VAL A 79 -10.80 -9.83 -8.65
N VAL A 80 -9.95 -10.84 -8.82
CA VAL A 80 -10.37 -12.25 -8.84
C VAL A 80 -11.00 -12.64 -7.51
N SER A 81 -10.35 -12.35 -6.37
CA SER A 81 -10.91 -12.68 -5.06
C SER A 81 -12.18 -11.91 -4.74
N TYR A 82 -12.33 -10.66 -5.20
CA TYR A 82 -13.56 -9.89 -5.03
C TYR A 82 -14.76 -10.55 -5.72
N GLU A 83 -14.61 -11.03 -6.97
CA GLU A 83 -15.67 -11.75 -7.69
C GLU A 83 -16.14 -13.00 -6.91
N TYR A 84 -15.22 -13.72 -6.27
CA TYR A 84 -15.57 -14.90 -5.46
C TYR A 84 -16.19 -14.53 -4.09
N ILE A 85 -15.80 -13.40 -3.50
CA ILE A 85 -16.22 -12.98 -2.16
C ILE A 85 -17.54 -12.20 -2.19
N ALA A 86 -17.84 -11.49 -3.28
CA ALA A 86 -19.01 -10.62 -3.41
C ALA A 86 -20.35 -11.27 -3.00
N PRO A 87 -20.62 -12.56 -3.30
CA PRO A 87 -21.84 -13.23 -2.84
C PRO A 87 -21.97 -13.35 -1.31
N TYR A 88 -20.86 -13.28 -0.58
CA TYR A 88 -20.77 -13.50 0.87
C TYR A 88 -20.65 -12.21 1.70
N HIS A 89 -21.03 -11.06 1.13
CA HIS A 89 -20.89 -9.72 1.75
C HIS A 89 -21.50 -9.56 3.16
N TYR A 90 -22.45 -10.42 3.55
CA TYR A 90 -23.01 -10.42 4.90
C TYR A 90 -22.05 -10.96 5.96
N TYR A 91 -21.19 -11.91 5.60
CA TYR A 91 -20.25 -12.58 6.52
C TYR A 91 -18.81 -12.09 6.34
N PHE A 92 -18.56 -11.32 5.30
CA PHE A 92 -17.23 -10.89 4.92
C PHE A 92 -17.28 -9.45 4.39
N SER A 93 -16.58 -8.53 5.05
CA SER A 93 -16.51 -7.14 4.59
C SER A 93 -15.56 -7.02 3.39
N ASP A 94 -16.13 -6.82 2.21
CA ASP A 94 -15.39 -6.55 0.98
C ASP A 94 -14.51 -5.29 1.13
N HIS A 95 -15.05 -4.20 1.67
CA HIS A 95 -14.32 -2.93 1.85
C HIS A 95 -13.08 -3.09 2.73
N ILE A 96 -13.17 -3.78 3.87
CA ILE A 96 -12.00 -4.00 4.75
C ILE A 96 -10.95 -4.88 4.07
N TYR A 97 -11.38 -5.89 3.31
CA TYR A 97 -10.48 -6.73 2.53
C TYR A 97 -9.76 -5.92 1.42
N LEU A 98 -10.47 -5.01 0.75
CA LEU A 98 -9.88 -4.09 -0.22
C LEU A 98 -8.86 -3.16 0.45
N VAL A 99 -9.16 -2.60 1.63
CA VAL A 99 -8.21 -1.77 2.39
C VAL A 99 -6.94 -2.53 2.73
N ALA A 100 -7.05 -3.79 3.16
CA ALA A 100 -5.89 -4.64 3.43
C ALA A 100 -4.98 -4.81 2.20
N SER A 101 -5.58 -4.97 1.01
CA SER A 101 -4.82 -5.03 -0.26
C SER A 101 -4.06 -3.73 -0.55
N MET A 102 -4.65 -2.56 -0.25
CA MET A 102 -4.01 -1.26 -0.44
C MET A 102 -2.85 -1.03 0.52
N LEU A 103 -2.98 -1.47 1.78
CA LEU A 103 -1.89 -1.43 2.75
C LEU A 103 -0.72 -2.31 2.31
N ALA A 104 -1.01 -3.51 1.76
CA ALA A 104 0.02 -4.38 1.20
C ALA A 104 0.75 -3.71 0.01
N MET A 105 0.03 -3.01 -0.87
CA MET A 105 0.62 -2.24 -1.98
C MET A 105 1.51 -1.08 -1.51
N LEU A 106 1.27 -0.51 -0.31
CA LEU A 106 2.09 0.56 0.26
C LEU A 106 3.34 0.09 1.02
N SER A 107 3.30 -1.12 1.58
CA SER A 107 4.40 -1.69 2.39
C SER A 107 5.81 -1.57 1.74
N PRO A 108 5.98 -1.81 0.44
CA PRO A 108 7.25 -1.62 -0.26
C PRO A 108 7.75 -0.18 -0.25
N SER A 109 6.84 0.79 -0.42
CA SER A 109 7.18 2.21 -0.37
C SER A 109 7.71 2.60 1.00
N PHE A 110 7.09 2.11 2.08
CA PHE A 110 7.60 2.32 3.44
C PHE A 110 9.00 1.71 3.63
N LYS A 111 9.24 0.51 3.08
CA LYS A 111 10.57 -0.11 3.19
C LYS A 111 11.65 0.67 2.45
N HIS A 112 11.34 1.22 1.28
CA HIS A 112 12.25 2.11 0.57
C HIS A 112 12.50 3.40 1.35
N ILE A 113 11.47 4.02 1.92
CA ILE A 113 11.60 5.21 2.78
C ILE A 113 12.56 4.93 3.94
N GLU A 114 12.39 3.80 4.63
CA GLU A 114 13.26 3.36 5.72
C GLU A 114 14.73 3.24 5.26
N GLY A 115 14.99 2.53 4.15
CA GLY A 115 16.33 2.36 3.60
C GLY A 115 16.99 3.69 3.18
N HIS A 116 16.24 4.59 2.55
CA HIS A 116 16.72 5.93 2.23
C HIS A 116 16.99 6.78 3.46
N ASN A 117 16.16 6.68 4.50
CA ASN A 117 16.35 7.42 5.74
C ASN A 117 17.62 6.95 6.48
N TYR A 118 17.85 5.63 6.49
CA TYR A 118 19.10 5.06 7.00
C TYR A 118 20.32 5.62 6.26
N LEU A 119 20.31 5.64 4.93
CA LEU A 119 21.44 6.14 4.15
C LEU A 119 21.63 7.66 4.26
N ALA A 120 20.54 8.42 4.38
CA ALA A 120 20.60 9.86 4.67
C ALA A 120 21.19 10.15 6.06
N SER A 121 21.02 9.25 7.03
CA SER A 121 21.67 9.36 8.35
C SER A 121 23.18 9.10 8.30
N ARG A 122 23.64 8.33 7.31
CA ARG A 122 25.06 8.05 7.02
C ARG A 122 25.73 9.08 6.10
N GLY A 123 25.02 10.14 5.70
CA GLY A 123 25.61 11.23 4.92
C GLY A 123 25.70 10.99 3.40
N GLN A 124 25.01 9.98 2.84
CA GLN A 124 25.07 9.66 1.40
C GLN A 124 24.34 10.65 0.45
N GLY A 125 24.28 11.94 0.79
CA GLY A 125 23.75 12.99 -0.09
C GLY A 125 22.26 12.88 -0.44
N ILE A 126 21.50 11.97 0.19
CA ILE A 126 20.06 11.85 -0.05
C ILE A 126 19.32 12.98 0.65
N SER A 127 18.52 13.71 -0.11
CA SER A 127 17.73 14.80 0.45
C SER A 127 16.65 14.31 1.42
N ARG A 128 16.76 14.73 2.69
CA ARG A 128 15.79 14.42 3.75
C ARG A 128 14.39 14.97 3.46
N TRP A 129 14.27 16.09 2.74
CA TRP A 129 12.96 16.66 2.42
C TRP A 129 12.17 15.75 1.47
N ARG A 130 12.85 15.09 0.51
CA ARG A 130 12.22 14.16 -0.42
C ARG A 130 11.63 12.96 0.32
N ILE A 131 12.41 12.41 1.26
CA ILE A 131 11.99 11.30 2.12
C ILE A 131 10.74 11.69 2.93
N ARG A 132 10.78 12.85 3.59
CA ARG A 132 9.65 13.37 4.37
C ARG A 132 8.40 13.60 3.52
N LEU A 133 8.55 14.08 2.29
CA LEU A 133 7.42 14.33 1.39
C LEU A 133 6.72 13.01 1.00
N VAL A 134 7.48 11.98 0.59
CA VAL A 134 6.89 10.67 0.26
C VAL A 134 6.28 10.02 1.51
N LEU A 135 6.94 10.14 2.66
CA LEU A 135 6.41 9.63 3.93
C LEU A 135 5.10 10.32 4.31
N LEU A 136 5.03 11.65 4.21
CA LEU A 136 3.82 12.41 4.51
C LEU A 136 2.68 11.98 3.59
N ALA A 137 2.93 11.85 2.28
CA ALA A 137 1.92 11.38 1.32
C ALA A 137 1.42 9.97 1.67
N ALA A 138 2.33 9.05 2.01
CA ALA A 138 1.96 7.70 2.42
C ALA A 138 1.17 7.68 3.73
N LEU A 139 1.54 8.50 4.72
CA LEU A 139 0.84 8.60 6.01
C LEU A 139 -0.56 9.21 5.85
N LEU A 140 -0.71 10.27 5.05
CA LEU A 140 -2.02 10.84 4.75
C LEU A 140 -2.93 9.82 4.08
N PHE A 141 -2.39 9.00 3.19
CA PHE A 141 -3.16 7.93 2.56
C PHE A 141 -3.54 6.83 3.56
N VAL A 142 -2.62 6.39 4.42
CA VAL A 142 -2.95 5.44 5.51
C VAL A 142 -4.02 6.00 6.45
N ALA A 143 -3.96 7.29 6.79
CA ALA A 143 -4.98 7.94 7.60
C ALA A 143 -6.35 7.95 6.90
N ALA A 144 -6.41 8.25 5.59
CA ALA A 144 -7.63 8.17 4.80
C ALA A 144 -8.22 6.74 4.79
N LEU A 145 -7.38 5.71 4.58
CA LEU A 145 -7.79 4.32 4.64
C LEU A 145 -8.28 3.88 6.03
N ALA A 146 -7.64 4.38 7.09
CA ALA A 146 -8.06 4.08 8.47
C ALA A 146 -9.41 4.71 8.80
N ILE A 147 -9.67 5.93 8.34
CA ILE A 147 -10.97 6.60 8.47
C ILE A 147 -12.04 5.80 7.72
N GLU A 148 -11.78 5.43 6.46
CA GLU A 148 -12.70 4.61 5.65
C GLU A 148 -12.99 3.25 6.29
N ALA A 149 -11.96 2.58 6.79
CA ALA A 149 -12.12 1.28 7.46
C ALA A 149 -12.94 1.42 8.75
N PHE A 150 -12.70 2.49 9.52
CA PHE A 150 -13.44 2.76 10.74
C PHE A 150 -14.91 3.06 10.48
N THR A 151 -15.22 3.94 9.52
CA THR A 151 -16.61 4.25 9.15
C THR A 151 -17.31 3.00 8.63
N THR A 152 -16.63 2.21 7.80
CA THR A 152 -17.16 0.95 7.27
C THR A 152 -17.49 -0.06 8.36
N ALA A 153 -16.53 -0.33 9.25
CA ALA A 153 -16.70 -1.27 10.34
C ALA A 153 -17.77 -0.82 11.35
N ARG A 154 -17.96 0.49 11.52
CA ARG A 154 -18.96 1.04 12.44
C ARG A 154 -20.38 0.98 11.89
N TYR A 155 -20.56 1.22 10.59
CA TYR A 155 -21.89 1.45 10.03
C TYR A 155 -22.43 0.35 9.12
N TYR A 156 -21.58 -0.46 8.48
CA TYR A 156 -22.05 -1.37 7.41
C TYR A 156 -21.91 -2.86 7.73
N HIS A 157 -21.03 -3.25 8.66
CA HIS A 157 -20.76 -4.68 8.92
C HIS A 157 -20.72 -5.03 10.40
N THR A 158 -20.86 -6.32 10.69
CA THR A 158 -20.61 -6.86 12.03
C THR A 158 -19.10 -6.85 12.33
N ARG A 159 -18.76 -6.85 13.62
CA ARG A 159 -17.37 -6.94 14.08
C ARG A 159 -16.67 -8.20 13.56
N GLU A 160 -17.40 -9.32 13.57
CA GLU A 160 -16.90 -10.62 13.10
C GLU A 160 -16.59 -10.58 11.60
N ALA A 161 -17.51 -10.09 10.76
CA ALA A 161 -17.29 -9.98 9.32
C ALA A 161 -16.10 -9.07 8.98
N SER A 162 -15.93 -7.97 9.74
CA SER A 162 -14.82 -7.05 9.59
C SER A 162 -13.48 -7.69 9.99
N LEU A 163 -13.47 -8.46 11.09
CA LEU A 163 -12.27 -9.13 11.59
C LEU A 163 -11.83 -10.25 10.63
N VAL A 164 -12.75 -11.09 10.18
CA VAL A 164 -12.47 -12.18 9.23
C VAL A 164 -11.90 -11.61 7.92
N ALA A 165 -12.51 -10.55 7.40
CA ALA A 165 -12.01 -9.86 6.20
C ALA A 165 -10.61 -9.28 6.39
N PHE A 166 -10.36 -8.62 7.54
CA PHE A 166 -9.05 -8.05 7.86
C PHE A 166 -7.96 -9.11 7.97
N VAL A 167 -8.21 -10.20 8.71
CA VAL A 167 -7.24 -11.29 8.91
C VAL A 167 -6.96 -11.98 7.58
N THR A 168 -8.00 -12.35 6.84
CA THR A 168 -7.86 -13.05 5.55
C THR A 168 -7.13 -12.19 4.54
N GLY A 169 -7.53 -10.91 4.40
CA GLY A 169 -6.87 -9.96 3.51
C GLY A 169 -5.41 -9.74 3.89
N SER A 170 -5.12 -9.60 5.18
CA SER A 170 -3.76 -9.45 5.67
C SER A 170 -2.91 -10.68 5.38
N LEU A 171 -3.40 -11.90 5.63
CA LEU A 171 -2.65 -13.13 5.33
C LEU A 171 -2.30 -13.26 3.85
N ILE A 172 -3.28 -13.01 2.97
CA ILE A 172 -3.09 -13.12 1.51
C ILE A 172 -2.16 -12.00 1.01
N PHE A 173 -2.55 -10.75 1.19
CA PHE A 173 -1.87 -9.62 0.57
C PHE A 173 -0.57 -9.26 1.29
N GLN A 174 -0.55 -9.28 2.62
CA GLN A 174 0.69 -9.01 3.37
C GLN A 174 1.67 -10.17 3.23
N GLY A 175 1.20 -11.41 3.05
CA GLY A 175 2.04 -12.54 2.69
C GLY A 175 2.78 -12.30 1.38
N MET A 176 2.06 -11.87 0.33
CA MET A 176 2.66 -11.50 -0.95
C MET A 176 3.64 -10.32 -0.81
N ALA A 177 3.22 -9.26 -0.09
CA ALA A 177 4.08 -8.11 0.16
C ALA A 177 5.35 -8.51 0.93
N HIS A 178 5.25 -9.42 1.90
CA HIS A 178 6.38 -9.90 2.68
C HIS A 178 7.41 -10.64 1.82
N LEU A 179 6.97 -11.51 0.91
CA LEU A 179 7.86 -12.18 -0.03
C LEU A 179 8.65 -11.18 -0.87
N TRP A 180 8.00 -10.10 -1.30
CA TRP A 180 8.67 -9.02 -2.02
C TRP A 180 9.61 -8.20 -1.13
N LEU A 181 9.19 -7.88 0.09
CA LEU A 181 10.03 -7.18 1.07
C LEU A 181 11.31 -7.95 1.41
N ARG A 182 11.26 -9.28 1.44
CA ARG A 182 12.46 -10.13 1.59
C ARG A 182 13.43 -9.88 0.44
N LYS A 183 12.96 -9.90 -0.81
CA LYS A 183 13.79 -9.61 -1.99
C LYS A 183 14.41 -8.21 -1.95
N ILE A 184 13.64 -7.21 -1.52
CA ILE A 184 14.14 -5.84 -1.33
C ILE A 184 15.23 -5.82 -0.25
N LYS A 185 14.98 -6.47 0.91
CA LYS A 185 15.93 -6.53 2.02
C LYS A 185 17.24 -7.20 1.61
N ASP A 186 17.18 -8.32 0.89
CA ASP A 186 18.36 -9.02 0.39
C ASP A 186 19.18 -8.13 -0.54
N ALA A 187 18.51 -7.38 -1.42
CA ALA A 187 19.18 -6.44 -2.32
C ALA A 187 19.84 -5.25 -1.57
N TYR A 188 19.20 -4.74 -0.51
CA TYR A 188 19.82 -3.73 0.36
C TYR A 188 20.98 -4.29 1.19
N ALA A 189 20.90 -5.53 1.67
CA ALA A 189 21.98 -6.16 2.43
C ALA A 189 23.28 -6.22 1.62
N ASN A 190 23.18 -6.54 0.32
CA ASN A 190 24.34 -6.53 -0.59
C ASN A 190 24.95 -5.13 -0.75
N VAL A 191 24.14 -4.07 -0.68
CA VAL A 191 24.62 -2.67 -0.73
C VAL A 191 25.31 -2.26 0.58
N TYR A 192 24.85 -2.76 1.73
CA TYR A 192 25.39 -2.37 3.04
C TYR A 192 26.71 -3.06 3.40
N VAL A 193 26.96 -4.25 2.87
CA VAL A 193 28.15 -5.05 3.20
C VAL A 193 29.40 -4.56 2.47
N ASP A 194 29.26 -3.85 1.36
CA ASP A 194 30.39 -3.38 0.54
C ASP A 194 30.42 -1.85 0.36
N PRO A 195 30.63 -1.07 1.44
CA PRO A 195 30.72 0.39 1.33
C PRO A 195 32.10 0.88 0.83
N GLU A 196 33.13 0.03 0.81
CA GLU A 196 34.53 0.42 0.49
C GLU A 196 35.11 -0.25 -0.77
N GLY A 197 34.40 -1.19 -1.41
CA GLY A 197 34.89 -1.94 -2.59
C GLY A 197 34.59 -1.34 -3.97
N GLY A 198 34.20 -0.06 -4.07
CA GLY A 198 33.81 0.59 -5.33
C GLY A 198 34.48 1.94 -5.57
#